data_AF-A0A9D4V4F8-F1
#
_entry.id   AF-A0A9D4V4F8-F1
#
_cell.length_a   1.000
_cell.length_b   1.000
_cell.length_c   1.000
_cell.angle_alpha   90.00
_cell.angle_beta   90.00
_cell.angle_gamma   90.00
#
_symmetry.space_group_name_H-M   'P 1'
#
loop_
_entity.id
_entity.type
_entity.pdbx_description
1 polymer ?
#
loop_
_entity_poly.entity_id
_entity_poly.type
_entity_poly.pdbx_seq_one_letter_code
_entity_poly.pdbx_strand_id
1 'polypeptide(L)'
;MIEHQGNNWDVEFPSALLAYHTSVKKGTRFTPFHLVYGKEALLPVEVELSAVKMLEKLLGQANDAFKERLLQLQEVQLDRMSTLEHYGQMQDKALAKINEKVKSKGNKKHDLVLRYNSKLDKTFQKKFQIKWKGPFKAVECFPNGTY
;
A
#
# COMPACT_ATOMS: atom_id res chain seq x y z
N MET A 1 -24.91 22.44 -6.76
CA MET A 1 -25.32 21.79 -5.50
C MET A 1 -25.35 20.30 -5.80
N ILE A 2 -24.31 19.55 -5.45
CA ILE A 2 -24.21 18.12 -5.79
C ILE A 2 -24.88 17.37 -4.63
N GLU A 3 -26.02 16.74 -4.90
CA GLU A 3 -26.75 15.94 -3.93
C GLU A 3 -25.93 14.68 -3.60
N HIS A 4 -25.52 14.56 -2.34
CA HIS A 4 -24.84 13.37 -1.84
C HIS A 4 -25.85 12.24 -1.62
N GLN A 5 -26.19 11.51 -2.69
CA GLN A 5 -26.81 10.19 -2.55
C GLN A 5 -25.72 9.17 -2.25
N GLY A 6 -25.76 8.58 -1.05
CA GLY A 6 -24.70 7.75 -0.47
C GLY A 6 -24.44 6.40 -1.14
N ASN A 7 -24.70 6.24 -2.45
CA ASN A 7 -24.56 4.97 -3.15
C ASN A 7 -24.06 5.06 -4.61
N ASN A 8 -23.38 6.15 -5.00
CA ASN A 8 -22.82 6.32 -6.35
C ASN A 8 -21.35 5.88 -6.46
N TRP A 9 -20.94 4.88 -5.67
CA TRP A 9 -19.52 4.49 -5.59
C TRP A 9 -18.99 3.95 -6.92
N ASP A 10 -19.86 3.36 -7.73
CA ASP A 10 -19.59 2.83 -9.07
C ASP A 10 -19.34 3.95 -10.08
N VAL A 11 -20.11 5.04 -9.99
CA VAL A 11 -19.95 6.23 -10.84
C VAL A 11 -18.69 7.01 -10.47
N GLU A 12 -18.39 7.14 -9.18
CA GLU A 12 -17.21 7.88 -8.69
C GLU A 12 -15.91 7.05 -8.72
N PHE A 13 -16.00 5.73 -8.96
CA PHE A 13 -14.84 4.84 -8.96
C PHE A 13 -13.74 5.27 -9.93
N PRO A 14 -14.02 5.65 -11.20
CA PRO A 14 -12.98 6.11 -12.13
C PRO A 14 -12.27 7.38 -11.63
N SER A 15 -13.01 8.32 -11.06
CA SER A 15 -12.46 9.56 -10.48
C SER A 15 -11.56 9.26 -9.28
N ALA A 16 -12.01 8.38 -8.38
CA ALA A 16 -11.22 7.94 -7.24
C ALA A 16 -9.95 7.19 -7.65
N LEU A 17 -10.03 6.35 -8.69
CA LEU A 17 -8.89 5.62 -9.23
C LEU A 17 -7.87 6.56 -9.87
N LEU A 18 -8.33 7.57 -10.62
CA LEU A 18 -7.46 8.60 -11.18
C LEU A 18 -6.73 9.36 -10.06
N ALA A 19 -7.46 9.84 -9.05
CA ALA A 19 -6.86 10.50 -7.88
C ALA A 19 -5.86 9.59 -7.17
N TYR A 20 -6.16 8.29 -7.06
CA TYR A 20 -5.24 7.33 -6.46
C TYR A 20 -3.94 7.20 -7.26
N HIS A 21 -4.02 7.15 -8.60
CA HIS A 21 -2.87 7.00 -9.49
C HIS A 21 -1.99 8.25 -9.59
N THR A 22 -2.57 9.44 -9.42
CA THR A 22 -1.84 10.73 -9.50
C THR A 22 -1.39 11.27 -8.15
N SER A 23 -1.87 10.69 -7.04
CA SER A 23 -1.45 11.10 -5.70
C SER A 23 -0.16 10.40 -5.26
N VAL A 24 0.82 11.18 -4.82
CA VAL A 24 2.06 10.67 -4.23
C VAL A 24 1.75 9.83 -2.99
N LYS A 25 2.28 8.60 -2.93
CA LYS A 25 2.10 7.75 -1.74
C LYS A 25 3.26 7.92 -0.79
N LYS A 26 2.98 8.03 0.50
CA LYS A 26 4.01 8.13 1.54
C LYS A 26 5.01 6.96 1.53
N GLY A 27 4.52 5.74 1.25
CA GLY A 27 5.34 4.52 1.27
C GLY A 27 6.26 4.36 0.07
N THR A 28 5.92 4.92 -1.09
CA THR A 28 6.76 4.87 -2.30
C THR A 28 7.44 6.19 -2.60
N ARG A 29 6.93 7.32 -2.09
CA ARG A 29 7.32 8.72 -2.37
C ARG A 29 7.07 9.21 -3.79
N PHE A 30 6.51 8.36 -4.65
CA PHE A 30 6.12 8.70 -6.02
C PHE A 30 4.64 8.41 -6.25
N THR A 31 4.10 8.91 -7.36
CA THR A 31 2.77 8.53 -7.82
C THR A 31 2.79 7.10 -8.37
N PRO A 32 1.73 6.28 -8.18
CA PRO A 32 1.65 4.97 -8.80
C PRO A 32 1.80 5.01 -10.33
N PHE A 33 1.27 6.06 -10.96
CA PHE A 33 1.36 6.22 -12.42
C PHE A 33 2.82 6.42 -12.88
N HIS A 34 3.60 7.25 -12.18
CA HIS A 34 5.03 7.44 -12.47
C HIS A 34 5.82 6.14 -12.39
N LEU A 35 5.60 5.34 -11.34
CA LEU A 35 6.34 4.08 -11.19
C LEU A 35 6.01 3.05 -12.27
N VAL A 36 4.77 3.04 -12.79
CA VAL A 36 4.37 2.09 -13.84
C VAL A 36 4.81 2.57 -15.22
N TYR A 37 4.49 3.81 -15.59
CA TYR A 37 4.67 4.33 -16.95
C TYR A 37 5.93 5.18 -17.14
N GLY A 38 6.62 5.52 -16.06
CA GLY A 38 7.83 6.32 -16.08
C GLY A 38 7.63 7.80 -16.37
N LYS A 39 6.42 8.31 -16.13
CA LYS A 39 6.06 9.71 -16.27
C LYS A 39 4.85 10.01 -15.40
N GLU A 40 4.64 11.27 -15.04
CA GLU A 40 3.41 11.67 -14.36
C GLU A 40 2.19 11.56 -15.28
N ALA A 41 1.02 11.37 -14.68
CA ALA A 41 -0.23 11.30 -15.40
C ALA A 41 -0.57 12.69 -15.96
N LEU A 42 -0.89 12.75 -17.25
CA LEU A 42 -1.34 13.98 -17.90
C LEU A 42 -2.86 14.07 -17.86
N LEU A 43 -3.38 15.26 -17.63
CA LEU A 43 -4.81 15.54 -17.80
C LEU A 43 -5.17 15.52 -19.30
N PRO A 44 -6.43 15.23 -19.68
CA PRO A 44 -6.83 15.16 -21.09
C PRO A 44 -6.42 16.38 -21.93
N VAL A 45 -6.54 17.60 -21.37
CA VAL A 45 -6.10 18.85 -22.03
C VAL A 45 -4.58 18.93 -22.24
N GLU A 46 -3.80 18.35 -21.33
CA GLU A 46 -2.34 18.31 -21.42
C GLU A 46 -1.88 17.27 -22.44
N VAL A 47 -2.64 16.19 -22.64
CA VAL A 47 -2.34 15.16 -23.65
C VAL A 47 -2.36 15.75 -25.06
N GLU A 48 -3.37 16.56 -25.39
CA GLU A 48 -3.47 17.20 -26.71
C GLU A 48 -2.27 18.11 -26.97
N LEU A 49 -1.92 18.97 -26.01
CA LEU A 49 -0.77 19.87 -26.11
C LEU A 49 0.56 19.12 -26.13
N SER A 50 0.68 18.04 -25.35
CA SER A 50 1.89 17.20 -25.30
C SER A 50 2.11 16.43 -26.60
N ALA A 51 1.03 15.95 -27.23
CA ALA A 51 1.11 15.23 -28.50
C ALA A 51 1.65 16.13 -29.63
N VAL A 52 1.17 17.38 -29.71
CA VAL A 52 1.66 18.36 -30.68
C VAL A 52 3.16 18.64 -30.47
N LYS A 53 3.58 18.90 -29.23
CA LYS A 53 4.99 19.13 -28.90
C LYS A 53 5.88 17.92 -29.21
N MET A 54 5.39 16.70 -28.96
CA MET A 54 6.14 15.49 -29.30
C MET A 54 6.29 15.31 -30.81
N LEU A 55 5.25 15.60 -31.59
CA LEU A 55 5.31 15.54 -33.05
C LEU A 55 6.32 16.56 -33.62
N GLU A 56 6.30 17.80 -33.13
CA GLU A 56 7.27 18.83 -33.50
C GLU A 56 8.71 18.39 -33.20
N LYS A 57 8.94 17.80 -32.03
CA LYS A 57 10.26 17.34 -31.59
C LYS A 57 10.79 16.17 -32.42
N LEU A 58 9.92 15.22 -32.77
CA LEU A 58 10.27 14.08 -33.61
C LEU A 58 10.57 14.48 -35.05
N LEU A 59 9.87 15.47 -35.58
CA LEU A 59 10.08 15.98 -36.94
C LEU A 59 11.37 16.81 -37.08
N GLY A 60 11.78 17.51 -36.01
CA GLY A 60 12.97 18.39 -36.05
C GLY A 60 14.28 17.74 -35.60
N GLN A 61 14.27 16.86 -34.58
CA GLN A 61 15.48 16.38 -33.90
C GLN A 61 15.32 14.96 -33.34
N ALA A 62 14.96 14.00 -34.20
CA ALA A 62 14.65 12.62 -33.79
C ALA A 62 15.74 11.94 -32.93
N ASN A 63 17.03 12.14 -33.27
CA ASN A 63 18.15 11.51 -32.55
C ASN A 63 18.30 12.04 -31.11
N ASP A 64 18.07 13.32 -30.89
CA ASP A 64 18.18 13.92 -29.55
C ASP A 64 16.95 13.59 -28.70
N ALA A 65 15.76 13.55 -29.31
CA ALA A 65 14.54 13.06 -28.67
C ALA A 65 14.68 11.61 -28.15
N PHE A 66 15.35 10.75 -28.92
CA PHE A 66 15.61 9.36 -28.51
C PHE A 66 16.55 9.28 -27.30
N LYS A 67 17.64 10.05 -27.29
CA LYS A 67 18.58 10.09 -26.16
C LYS A 67 17.92 10.56 -24.87
N GLU A 68 17.12 11.62 -24.94
CA GLU A 68 16.35 12.11 -23.79
C GLU A 68 15.39 11.04 -23.27
N ARG A 69 14.69 10.34 -24.18
CA ARG A 69 13.77 9.27 -23.76
C ARG A 69 14.49 8.14 -23.04
N LEU A 70 15.71 7.80 -23.47
CA LEU A 70 16.53 6.79 -22.81
C LEU A 70 16.96 7.22 -21.41
N LEU A 71 17.36 8.49 -21.24
CA LEU A 71 17.68 9.06 -19.92
C LEU A 71 16.48 9.01 -18.96
N GLN A 72 15.30 9.41 -19.43
CA GLN A 72 14.07 9.34 -18.62
C GLN A 72 13.77 7.90 -18.15
N LEU A 73 13.96 6.91 -19.01
CA LEU A 73 13.75 5.51 -18.62
C LEU A 73 14.75 5.04 -17.54
N GLN A 74 15.99 5.52 -17.62
CA GLN A 74 17.01 5.23 -16.61
C GLN A 74 16.65 5.89 -15.26
N GLU A 75 16.21 7.15 -15.27
CA GLU A 75 15.75 7.86 -14.07
C GLU A 75 14.60 7.12 -13.37
N VAL A 76 13.60 6.67 -14.15
CA VAL A 76 12.46 5.90 -13.63
C VAL A 76 12.92 4.60 -12.99
N GLN A 77 13.94 3.95 -13.52
CA GLN A 77 14.48 2.74 -12.94
C GLN A 77 15.18 3.01 -11.60
N LEU A 78 15.91 4.14 -11.48
CA LEU A 78 16.48 4.58 -10.22
C LEU A 78 15.39 4.87 -9.19
N ASP A 79 14.32 5.56 -9.59
CA ASP A 79 13.18 5.85 -8.73
C ASP A 79 12.56 4.56 -8.20
N ARG A 80 12.30 3.58 -9.08
CA ARG A 80 11.78 2.25 -8.69
C ARG A 80 12.67 1.56 -7.66
N MET A 81 13.99 1.52 -7.87
CA MET A 81 14.90 0.93 -6.88
C MET A 81 14.83 1.67 -5.53
N SER A 82 14.85 3.01 -5.55
CA SER A 82 14.73 3.81 -4.34
C SER A 82 13.40 3.59 -3.60
N THR A 83 12.32 3.29 -4.32
CA THR A 83 11.02 2.97 -3.72
C THR A 83 11.03 1.65 -2.98
N LEU A 84 11.67 0.62 -3.56
CA LEU A 84 11.76 -0.71 -2.96
C LEU A 84 12.57 -0.66 -1.67
N GLU A 85 13.71 0.03 -1.69
CA GLU A 85 14.54 0.24 -0.50
C GLU A 85 13.77 0.97 0.59
N HIS A 86 13.12 2.09 0.25
CA HIS A 86 12.36 2.87 1.21
C HIS A 86 11.19 2.07 1.81
N TYR A 87 10.47 1.33 0.96
CA TYR A 87 9.36 0.49 1.39
C TYR A 87 9.83 -0.62 2.34
N GLY A 88 10.93 -1.29 2.03
CA GLY A 88 11.55 -2.30 2.90
C GLY A 88 11.93 -1.72 4.26
N GLN A 89 12.63 -0.58 4.28
CA GLN A 89 12.98 0.11 5.53
C GLN A 89 11.74 0.50 6.35
N MET A 90 10.66 0.90 5.69
CA MET A 90 9.42 1.26 6.36
C MET A 90 8.73 0.04 6.98
N GLN A 91 8.73 -1.09 6.28
CA GLN A 91 8.22 -2.36 6.78
C GLN A 91 9.03 -2.84 7.99
N ASP A 92 10.36 -2.82 7.91
CA ASP A 92 11.24 -3.22 9.01
C ASP A 92 11.03 -2.36 10.25
N LYS A 93 10.91 -1.03 10.08
CA LYS A 93 10.59 -0.10 11.18
C LYS A 93 9.22 -0.39 11.78
N ALA A 94 8.23 -0.74 10.97
CA ALA A 94 6.90 -1.10 11.47
C ALA A 94 6.95 -2.41 12.27
N LEU A 95 7.66 -3.43 11.77
CA LEU A 95 7.86 -4.71 12.46
C LEU A 95 8.62 -4.53 13.77
N ALA A 96 9.69 -3.73 13.79
CA ALA A 96 10.45 -3.44 15.00
C ALA A 96 9.57 -2.83 16.11
N LYS A 97 8.72 -1.85 15.75
CA LYS A 97 7.76 -1.23 16.70
C LYS A 97 6.70 -2.20 17.21
N ILE A 98 6.27 -3.15 16.37
CA ILE A 98 5.35 -4.20 16.79
C ILE A 98 6.06 -5.12 17.78
N ASN A 99 7.25 -5.61 17.43
CA ASN A 99 8.04 -6.53 18.23
C ASN A 99 8.45 -5.94 19.59
N GLU A 100 8.77 -4.65 19.66
CA GLU A 100 9.07 -3.95 20.92
C GLU A 100 7.92 -4.06 21.94
N LYS A 101 6.67 -4.03 21.47
CA LYS A 101 5.48 -4.13 22.33
C LYS A 101 5.14 -5.55 22.72
N VAL A 102 5.69 -6.55 22.02
CA VAL A 102 5.43 -7.96 22.30
C VAL A 102 6.34 -8.41 23.43
N LYS A 103 5.78 -8.56 24.64
CA LYS A 103 6.45 -9.29 25.71
C LYS A 103 6.43 -10.77 25.36
N SER A 104 7.51 -11.29 24.77
CA SER A 104 7.63 -12.70 24.44
C SER A 104 7.82 -13.56 25.70
N LYS A 105 6.75 -13.78 26.46
CA LYS A 105 6.66 -15.01 27.25
C LYS A 105 6.15 -16.08 26.29
N GLY A 106 7.08 -16.84 25.71
CA GLY A 106 6.72 -18.03 24.95
C GLY A 106 6.00 -19.02 25.88
N ASN A 107 4.91 -19.60 25.41
CA ASN A 107 4.23 -20.68 26.12
C ASN A 107 5.06 -21.96 26.00
N LYS A 108 5.15 -22.73 27.07
CA LYS A 108 5.75 -24.07 27.05
C LYS A 108 4.67 -25.13 26.87
N LYS A 109 5.08 -26.28 26.34
CA LYS A 109 4.24 -27.46 26.34
C LYS A 109 3.74 -27.70 27.76
N HIS A 110 2.44 -27.93 27.90
CA HIS A 110 1.72 -28.12 29.15
C HIS A 110 1.42 -26.87 30.00
N ASP A 111 1.75 -25.67 29.52
CA ASP A 111 1.30 -24.42 30.18
C ASP A 111 -0.21 -24.26 30.11
N LEU A 112 -0.77 -23.60 31.12
CA LEU A 112 -2.18 -23.24 31.16
C LEU A 112 -2.40 -21.94 30.38
N VAL A 113 -3.30 -21.99 29.41
CA VAL A 113 -3.58 -20.92 28.45
C VAL A 113 -5.08 -20.62 28.40
N LEU A 114 -5.40 -19.35 28.18
CA LEU A 114 -6.77 -18.89 27.95
C LEU A 114 -6.99 -18.69 26.46
N ARG A 115 -8.09 -19.26 25.95
CA ARG A 115 -8.50 -19.11 24.56
C ARG A 115 -9.39 -17.89 24.40
N TYR A 116 -8.96 -16.94 23.57
CA TYR A 116 -9.76 -15.77 23.22
C TYR A 116 -10.87 -16.12 22.22
N ASN A 117 -12.10 -15.65 22.48
CA ASN A 117 -13.22 -15.81 21.56
C ASN A 117 -13.42 -14.56 20.69
N SER A 118 -12.74 -14.53 19.53
CA SER A 118 -12.77 -13.40 18.59
C SER A 118 -14.15 -13.12 17.97
N LYS A 119 -15.08 -14.09 17.98
CA LYS A 119 -16.44 -13.89 17.46
C LYS A 119 -17.22 -12.82 18.24
N LEU A 120 -16.90 -12.65 19.52
CA LEU A 120 -17.57 -11.68 20.39
C LEU A 120 -17.20 -10.23 20.05
N ASP A 121 -16.09 -9.97 19.36
CA ASP A 121 -15.67 -8.60 19.01
C ASP A 121 -16.51 -7.98 17.90
N LYS A 122 -17.11 -8.82 17.05
CA LYS A 122 -17.98 -8.41 15.94
C LYS A 122 -19.45 -8.30 16.35
N THR A 123 -19.80 -8.71 17.58
CA THR A 123 -21.18 -8.67 18.08
C THR A 123 -21.47 -7.30 18.70
N PHE A 124 -22.66 -6.74 18.45
CA PHE A 124 -23.09 -5.45 19.00
C PHE A 124 -23.26 -5.49 20.53
N GLN A 125 -23.73 -6.62 21.07
CA GLN A 125 -23.90 -6.85 22.50
C GLN A 125 -22.62 -7.42 23.14
N LYS A 126 -21.66 -6.55 23.43
CA LYS A 126 -20.36 -6.92 24.04
C LYS A 126 -20.42 -7.05 25.57
N LYS A 127 -21.38 -6.40 26.20
CA LYS A 127 -21.47 -6.27 27.66
C LYS A 127 -21.85 -7.64 28.27
N PHE A 128 -21.17 -8.03 29.33
CA PHE A 128 -21.39 -9.27 30.09
C PHE A 128 -21.06 -10.60 29.37
N GLN A 129 -20.41 -10.56 28.20
CA GLN A 129 -19.93 -11.77 27.53
C GLN A 129 -18.52 -12.14 28.00
N ILE A 130 -18.30 -13.41 28.37
CA ILE A 130 -16.98 -13.91 28.76
C ILE A 130 -16.12 -14.10 27.50
N LYS A 131 -15.11 -13.24 27.32
CA LYS A 131 -14.22 -13.26 26.14
C LYS A 131 -13.15 -14.35 26.19
N TRP A 132 -12.76 -14.76 27.39
CA TRP A 132 -11.69 -15.72 27.61
C TRP A 132 -12.26 -17.03 28.14
N LYS A 133 -12.04 -18.13 27.43
CA LYS A 133 -12.40 -19.48 27.88
C LYS A 133 -11.16 -20.20 28.40
N GLY A 134 -11.33 -21.01 29.44
CA GLY A 134 -10.24 -21.85 29.97
C GLY A 134 -10.30 -21.99 31.49
N PRO A 135 -9.25 -22.57 32.11
CA PRO A 135 -7.92 -22.82 31.53
C PRO A 135 -7.86 -24.07 30.64
N PHE A 136 -7.11 -23.99 29.53
CA PHE A 136 -6.75 -25.12 28.68
C PHE A 136 -5.27 -25.44 28.86
N LYS A 137 -4.85 -26.68 28.54
CA LYS A 137 -3.45 -27.10 28.58
C LYS A 137 -2.89 -27.08 27.15
N ALA A 138 -1.81 -26.33 26.92
CA ALA A 138 -1.11 -26.33 25.63
C ALA A 138 -0.52 -27.73 25.35
N VAL A 139 -0.88 -28.34 24.23
CA VAL A 139 -0.44 -29.71 23.87
C VAL A 139 0.93 -29.65 23.18
N GLU A 140 1.12 -28.66 22.32
CA GLU A 140 2.37 -28.38 21.61
C GLU A 140 2.54 -26.86 21.54
N CYS A 141 3.76 -26.38 21.33
CA CYS A 141 4.04 -24.96 21.17
C CYS A 141 5.01 -24.77 19.99
N PHE A 142 4.74 -23.80 19.13
CA PHE A 142 5.51 -23.52 17.92
C PHE A 142 6.29 -22.20 18.03
N PRO A 143 7.40 -22.03 17.28
CA PRO A 143 8.22 -20.82 17.31
C PRO A 143 7.50 -19.52 16.92
N ASN A 144 6.41 -19.62 16.17
CA ASN A 144 5.56 -18.50 15.76
C ASN A 144 4.54 -18.06 16.83
N GLY A 145 4.55 -18.68 18.03
CA GLY A 145 3.67 -18.35 19.13
C GLY A 145 2.32 -19.08 19.14
N THR A 146 2.08 -20.01 18.23
CA THR A 146 0.89 -20.88 18.26
C THR A 146 1.08 -22.07 19.21
N TYR A 147 0.00 -22.52 19.84
CA TYR A 147 -0.01 -23.63 20.81
C TYR A 147 -1.30 -24.46 20.74
#